data_AF-A0A132MZ87-F1
#
_entry.id   AF-A0A132MZ87-F1
#
_cell.length_a   1.000
_cell.length_b   1.000
_cell.length_c   1.000
_cell.angle_alpha   90.00
_cell.angle_beta   90.00
_cell.angle_gamma   90.00
#
_symmetry.space_group_name_H-M   'P 1'
#
loop_
_entity.id
_entity.type
_entity.pdbx_description
1 polymer ?
#
loop_
_entity_poly.entity_id
_entity_poly.type
_entity_poly.pdbx_seq_one_letter_code
_entity_poly.pdbx_strand_id
1 'polypeptide(L)'
;MSGERSVNGFLITGLSASEWRILDAFEDDSYDLRRLTLTDGRDGWAYVWTNEAEVSADDWDPEQFAARELSAYVERCTAWRRNYDASMKGGHC
;
A
#
# COMPACT_ATOMS: atom_id res chain seq x y z
N MET A 1 -19.41 -16.38 16.01
CA MET A 1 -19.82 -15.72 14.76
C MET A 1 -18.77 -14.66 14.46
N SER A 2 -17.75 -14.97 13.65
CA SER A 2 -16.91 -13.88 13.10
C SER A 2 -17.78 -13.15 12.10
N GLY A 3 -18.23 -11.95 12.45
CA GLY A 3 -18.84 -11.05 11.48
C GLY A 3 -17.81 -10.75 10.39
N GLU A 4 -18.28 -10.69 9.15
CA GLU A 4 -17.50 -10.20 8.02
C GLU A 4 -17.01 -8.79 8.36
N ARG A 5 -15.68 -8.59 8.37
CA ARG A 5 -15.06 -7.29 8.63
C ARG A 5 -14.71 -6.66 7.29
N SER A 6 -15.13 -5.43 7.10
CA SER A 6 -14.84 -4.64 5.90
C SER A 6 -14.12 -3.35 6.27
N VAL A 7 -13.21 -2.91 5.42
CA VAL A 7 -12.56 -1.60 5.51
C VAL A 7 -12.92 -0.75 4.30
N ASN A 8 -13.02 0.57 4.47
CA ASN A 8 -13.23 1.49 3.36
C ASN A 8 -11.90 1.76 2.66
N GLY A 9 -11.93 1.85 1.32
CA GLY A 9 -10.76 2.15 0.52
C GLY A 9 -11.11 2.67 -0.87
N PHE A 10 -10.10 2.89 -1.69
CA PHE A 10 -10.25 3.32 -3.08
C PHE A 10 -9.73 2.25 -4.03
N LEU A 11 -10.48 1.99 -5.11
CA LEU A 11 -10.02 1.15 -6.21
C LEU A 11 -9.39 2.02 -7.28
N ILE A 12 -8.08 1.86 -7.48
CA ILE A 12 -7.34 2.51 -8.57
C ILE A 12 -7.42 1.61 -9.81
N THR A 13 -7.95 2.15 -10.92
CA THR A 13 -8.12 1.41 -12.18
C THR A 13 -7.36 2.06 -13.32
N GLY A 14 -7.00 1.27 -14.33
CA GLY A 14 -6.36 1.79 -15.55
C GLY A 14 -4.86 2.06 -15.41
N LEU A 15 -4.20 1.47 -14.39
CA LEU A 15 -2.75 1.56 -14.22
C LEU A 15 -2.04 0.91 -15.40
N SER A 16 -1.07 1.64 -15.96
CA SER A 16 -0.08 1.07 -16.87
C SER A 16 0.84 0.08 -16.14
N ALA A 17 1.50 -0.79 -16.89
CA ALA A 17 2.50 -1.69 -16.32
C ALA A 17 3.65 -0.94 -15.62
N SER A 18 4.00 0.26 -16.06
CA SER A 18 5.01 1.10 -15.41
C SER A 18 4.54 1.69 -14.08
N GLU A 19 3.28 2.08 -13.98
CA GLU A 19 2.73 2.59 -12.72
C GLU A 19 2.55 1.46 -11.70
N TRP A 20 2.14 0.28 -12.15
CA TRP A 20 2.04 -0.90 -11.29
C TRP A 20 3.38 -1.27 -10.67
N ARG A 21 4.48 -1.24 -11.45
CA ARG A 21 5.83 -1.54 -10.94
C ARG A 21 6.30 -0.58 -9.85
N ILE A 22 5.80 0.65 -9.83
CA ILE A 22 6.13 1.60 -8.76
C ILE A 22 5.45 1.15 -7.46
N LEU A 23 4.22 0.66 -7.52
CA LEU A 23 3.53 0.10 -6.35
C LEU A 23 4.23 -1.17 -5.87
N ASP A 24 4.54 -2.11 -6.77
CA ASP A 24 5.28 -3.34 -6.41
C ASP A 24 6.59 -3.03 -5.69
N ALA A 25 7.38 -2.08 -6.22
CA ALA A 25 8.65 -1.70 -5.62
C ALA A 25 8.51 -0.93 -4.30
N PHE A 26 7.40 -0.23 -4.08
CA PHE A 26 7.17 0.53 -2.86
C PHE A 26 6.77 -0.39 -1.71
N GLU A 27 5.90 -1.36 -1.98
CA GLU A 27 5.38 -2.30 -0.99
C GLU A 27 6.39 -3.42 -0.66
N ASP A 28 7.33 -3.67 -1.59
CA ASP A 28 8.44 -4.62 -1.46
C ASP A 28 7.96 -6.05 -1.14
N ASP A 29 8.90 -6.95 -0.85
CA ASP A 29 8.61 -8.36 -0.49
C ASP A 29 7.88 -8.51 0.87
N SER A 30 7.58 -7.42 1.55
CA SER A 30 6.92 -7.45 2.87
C SER A 30 5.41 -7.64 2.78
N TYR A 31 4.81 -7.37 1.61
CA TYR A 31 3.38 -7.54 1.37
C TYR A 31 3.10 -8.56 0.26
N ASP A 32 2.06 -9.37 0.46
CA ASP A 32 1.57 -10.29 -0.56
C ASP A 32 0.56 -9.57 -1.47
N LEU A 33 0.74 -9.65 -2.78
CA LEU A 33 -0.28 -9.22 -3.74
C LEU A 33 -1.42 -10.25 -3.78
N ARG A 34 -2.61 -9.88 -3.29
CA ARG A 34 -3.80 -10.76 -3.22
C ARG A 34 -5.01 -10.16 -3.92
N ARG A 35 -5.82 -11.04 -4.51
CA ARG A 35 -7.12 -10.67 -5.09
C ARG A 35 -8.19 -10.72 -4.01
N LEU A 36 -8.92 -9.62 -3.86
CA LEU A 36 -10.02 -9.46 -2.91
C LEU A 36 -11.33 -9.23 -3.65
N THR A 37 -12.43 -9.76 -3.10
CA THR A 37 -13.79 -9.40 -3.51
C THR A 37 -14.23 -8.16 -2.72
N LEU A 38 -14.60 -7.12 -3.45
CA LEU A 38 -15.10 -5.86 -2.88
C LEU A 38 -16.58 -5.99 -2.52
N THR A 39 -17.05 -5.13 -1.61
CA THR A 39 -18.44 -5.13 -1.14
C THR A 39 -19.47 -4.84 -2.24
N ASP A 40 -19.04 -4.23 -3.35
CA ASP A 40 -19.88 -4.00 -4.54
C ASP A 40 -19.83 -5.14 -5.56
N GLY A 41 -19.18 -6.26 -5.23
CA GLY A 41 -19.09 -7.46 -6.05
C GLY A 41 -17.99 -7.43 -7.12
N ARG A 42 -17.23 -6.34 -7.24
CA ARG A 42 -16.03 -6.31 -8.09
C ARG A 42 -14.87 -7.03 -7.43
N ASP A 43 -13.86 -7.39 -8.21
CA ASP A 43 -12.58 -7.83 -7.68
C ASP A 43 -11.52 -6.74 -7.79
N GLY A 44 -10.66 -6.64 -6.79
CA GLY A 44 -9.49 -5.76 -6.76
C GLY A 44 -8.24 -6.51 -6.33
N TRP A 45 -7.08 -5.99 -6.70
CA TRP A 45 -5.80 -6.43 -6.14
C TRP A 45 -5.40 -5.50 -5.01
N ALA A 46 -4.85 -6.06 -3.93
CA ALA A 46 -4.32 -5.33 -2.80
C ALA A 46 -3.03 -5.98 -2.31
N TYR A 47 -2.12 -5.17 -1.79
CA TYR A 47 -0.95 -5.62 -1.05
C TYR A 47 -1.37 -5.87 0.39
N VAL A 48 -1.24 -7.12 0.85
CA VAL A 48 -1.76 -7.58 2.14
C VAL A 48 -0.60 -7.97 3.04
N TRP A 49 -0.57 -7.38 4.24
CA TRP A 49 0.35 -7.81 5.28
C TRP A 49 -0.10 -9.14 5.86
N THR A 50 0.80 -10.12 5.92
CA THR A 50 0.44 -11.49 6.33
C THR A 50 1.06 -11.93 7.64
N ASN A 51 2.00 -11.16 8.18
CA ASN A 51 2.58 -11.45 9.48
C ASN A 51 1.71 -10.86 10.61
N GLU A 52 0.73 -11.65 11.06
CA GLU A 52 -0.21 -11.26 12.13
C GLU A 52 0.48 -10.87 13.44
N ALA A 53 1.70 -11.35 13.70
CA ALA A 53 2.44 -11.02 14.93
C ALA A 53 2.90 -9.55 14.98
N GLU A 54 2.95 -8.86 13.84
CA GLU A 54 3.35 -7.45 13.72
C GLU A 54 2.14 -6.50 13.58
N VAL A 55 0.91 -7.04 13.65
CA VAL A 55 -0.32 -6.27 13.53
C VAL A 55 -0.82 -5.86 14.92
N SER A 56 -1.13 -4.58 15.11
CA SER A 56 -1.76 -4.09 16.33
C SER A 56 -3.17 -4.64 16.50
N ALA A 57 -3.60 -4.87 17.73
CA ALA A 57 -4.99 -5.22 18.04
C ALA A 57 -5.94 -4.01 17.97
N ASP A 58 -5.39 -2.79 17.99
CA ASP A 58 -6.14 -1.55 17.90
C ASP A 58 -6.58 -1.27 16.45
N ASP A 59 -7.75 -0.65 16.30
CA ASP A 59 -8.23 -0.19 15.00
C ASP A 59 -7.47 1.07 14.55
N TRP A 60 -7.41 1.28 13.23
CA TRP A 60 -6.70 2.42 12.66
C TRP A 60 -7.47 3.74 12.91
N ASP A 61 -6.76 4.73 13.44
CA ASP A 61 -7.29 6.09 13.65
C ASP A 61 -6.71 7.07 12.61
N PRO A 62 -7.47 7.42 11.56
CA PRO A 62 -6.99 8.30 10.50
C PRO A 62 -6.76 9.75 10.99
N GLU A 63 -7.50 10.22 12.01
CA GLU A 63 -7.33 11.58 12.53
C GLU A 63 -6.03 11.68 13.34
N GLN A 64 -5.74 10.67 14.15
CA GLN A 64 -4.48 10.57 14.87
C GLN A 64 -3.29 10.46 13.91
N PHE A 65 -3.40 9.61 12.89
CA PHE A 65 -2.37 9.48 11.85
C PHE A 65 -2.12 10.82 11.15
N ALA A 66 -3.19 11.51 10.74
CA ALA A 66 -3.11 12.82 10.09
C ALA A 66 -2.43 13.87 10.99
N ALA A 67 -2.75 13.87 12.28
CA ALA A 67 -2.20 14.83 13.23
C ALA A 67 -0.73 14.58 13.62
N ARG A 68 -0.29 13.31 13.61
CA ARG A 68 1.00 12.92 14.20
C ARG A 68 2.03 12.42 13.20
N GLU A 69 1.60 11.70 12.17
CA GLU A 69 2.49 10.88 11.35
C GLU A 69 2.49 11.27 9.87
N LEU A 70 1.42 11.89 9.37
CA LEU A 70 1.24 12.18 7.95
C LEU A 70 2.38 12.99 7.34
N SER A 71 2.87 14.03 8.01
CA SER A 71 3.98 14.85 7.48
C SER A 71 5.25 14.03 7.29
N ALA A 72 5.65 13.25 8.30
CA ALA A 72 6.82 12.39 8.23
C ALA A 72 6.64 11.26 7.20
N TYR A 73 5.42 10.72 7.10
CA TYR A 73 5.08 9.71 6.11
C TYR A 73 5.25 10.23 4.68
N VAL A 74 4.76 11.45 4.38
CA VAL A 74 4.92 12.09 3.06
C VAL A 74 6.39 12.36 2.73
N GLU A 75 7.19 12.79 3.70
CA GLU A 75 8.64 12.98 3.53
C GLU A 75 9.32 11.66 3.18
N ARG A 76 8.97 10.57 3.87
CA ARG A 76 9.49 9.22 3.58
C ARG A 76 9.11 8.76 2.17
N CYS A 77 7.85 8.90 1.76
CA CYS A 77 7.41 8.57 0.41
C CYS A 77 8.17 9.38 -0.66
N THR A 78 8.38 10.67 -0.39
CA THR A 78 9.13 11.57 -1.30
C THR A 78 10.59 11.13 -1.42
N ALA A 79 11.23 10.80 -0.30
CA ALA A 79 12.61 10.32 -0.29
C ALA A 79 12.75 8.97 -1.02
N TRP A 80 11.86 8.02 -0.73
CA TRP A 80 11.81 6.74 -1.43
C TRP A 80 11.67 6.93 -2.94
N ARG A 81 10.75 7.79 -3.38
CA ARG A 81 10.50 8.01 -4.80
C ARG A 81 11.73 8.57 -5.52
N ARG A 82 12.43 9.53 -4.91
CA ARG A 82 13.67 10.09 -5.46
C ARG A 82 14.75 9.02 -5.62
N ASN A 83 14.87 8.12 -4.65
CA ASN A 83 15.85 7.04 -4.69
C ASN A 83 15.52 6.01 -5.77
N TYR A 84 14.24 5.64 -5.90
CA TYR A 84 13.76 4.76 -6.96
C TYR A 84 14.02 5.34 -8.35
N ASP A 85 13.74 6.62 -8.57
CA ASP A 85 14.01 7.26 -9.87
C ASP A 85 15.53 7.34 -10.17
N ALA A 86 16.37 7.49 -9.14
CA ALA A 86 17.82 7.49 -9.28
C ALA A 86 18.37 6.10 -9.63
N SER A 87 17.86 5.03 -9.01
CA SER A 87 18.29 3.65 -9.30
C SER A 87 17.90 3.23 -10.72
N MET A 88 16.71 3.63 -11.19
CA MET A 88 16.26 3.36 -12.56
C MET A 88 17.10 4.11 -13.62
N LYS A 89 17.64 5.29 -13.30
CA LYS A 89 18.55 6.03 -14.18
C LYS A 89 19.97 5.46 -14.18
N GLY A 90 20.43 4.92 -13.04
CA GLY A 90 21.77 4.35 -12.88
C GLY A 90 21.93 2.93 -13.45
N GLY A 91 20.85 2.19 -13.65
CA GLY A 91 20.85 0.83 -14.19
C GLY A 91 20.97 0.68 -15.71
N HIS A 92 21.33 1.75 -16.43
CA HIS A 92 21.44 1.76 -17.90
C HIS A 92 22.89 1.91 -18.40
N CYS A 93 23.83 1.27 -17.72
CA CYS A 93 25.26 1.22 -18.08
C CYS A 93 25.64 -0.17 -18.59
#